data_AF-L8TPF0-F1
#
_entry.id   AF-L8TPF0-F1
#
_cell.length_a   1.000
_cell.length_b   1.000
_cell.length_c   1.000
_cell.angle_alpha   90.00
_cell.angle_beta   90.00
_cell.angle_gamma   90.00
#
_symmetry.space_group_name_H-M   'P 1'
#
loop_
_entity.id
_entity.type
_entity.pdbx_description
1 polymer ?
#
loop_
_entity_poly.entity_id
_entity_poly.type
_entity_poly.pdbx_seq_one_letter_code
_entity_poly.pdbx_strand_id
1 'polypeptide(L)'
;MAAAAPTAAAIIPATAVIPANVVGMNAEALDDELSLLGFKKVIYNSDTGKTVLLLSNWTVTGIDNAGAEQAVDKAVVVHVTK
;
A
#
# COMPACT_ATOMS: atom_id res chain seq x y z
N MET A 1 44.02 8.95 -10.06
CA MET A 1 43.12 8.60 -8.94
C MET A 1 41.70 8.87 -9.43
N ALA A 2 40.94 7.81 -9.76
CA ALA A 2 39.60 7.94 -10.30
C ALA A 2 38.63 8.32 -9.17
N ALA A 3 37.96 9.47 -9.30
CA ALA A 3 36.91 9.88 -8.39
C ALA A 3 35.65 9.06 -8.70
N ALA A 4 35.20 8.25 -7.74
CA ALA A 4 33.90 7.58 -7.82
C ALA A 4 32.81 8.66 -7.81
N ALA A 5 32.05 8.76 -8.91
CA ALA A 5 30.83 9.56 -8.94
C ALA A 5 29.86 9.01 -7.87
N PRO A 6 29.15 9.86 -7.11
CA PRO A 6 28.07 9.36 -6.27
C PRO A 6 27.07 8.68 -7.21
N THR A 7 26.87 7.38 -7.02
CA THR A 7 25.76 6.67 -7.64
C THR A 7 24.52 7.48 -7.29
N ALA A 8 23.82 8.00 -8.30
CA ALA A 8 22.49 8.52 -8.10
C ALA A 8 21.66 7.34 -7.63
N ALA A 9 21.58 7.15 -6.31
CA ALA A 9 20.59 6.28 -5.71
C ALA A 9 19.28 6.74 -6.34
N ALA A 10 18.64 5.85 -7.09
CA ALA A 10 17.29 6.09 -7.55
C ALA A 10 16.53 6.60 -6.32
N ILE A 11 16.05 7.84 -6.40
CA ILE A 11 15.20 8.45 -5.39
C ILE A 11 13.86 7.72 -5.41
N ILE A 12 13.87 6.45 -5.02
CA ILE A 12 12.64 5.77 -4.65
C ILE A 12 12.09 6.56 -3.46
N PRO A 13 10.87 7.11 -3.57
CA PRO A 13 10.29 7.91 -2.51
C PRO A 13 10.27 7.06 -1.24
N ALA A 14 10.99 7.51 -0.21
CA ALA A 14 11.03 6.80 1.07
C ALA A 14 9.65 6.79 1.75
N THR A 15 8.79 7.75 1.37
CA THR A 15 7.44 7.94 1.86
C THR A 15 6.49 8.19 0.69
N ALA A 16 5.30 7.59 0.75
CA ALA A 16 4.22 7.81 -0.20
C ALA A 16 2.92 8.14 0.55
N VAL A 17 2.02 8.86 -0.11
CA VAL A 17 0.69 9.14 0.43
C VAL A 17 -0.14 7.87 0.32
N ILE A 18 -0.73 7.43 1.43
CA ILE A 18 -1.69 6.33 1.42
C ILE A 18 -2.99 6.87 0.80
N PRO A 19 -3.54 6.24 -0.25
CA PRO A 19 -4.78 6.69 -0.86
C PRO A 19 -5.95 6.59 0.12
N ALA A 20 -6.67 7.69 0.34
CA ALA A 20 -7.80 7.75 1.28
C ALA A 20 -9.14 7.37 0.65
N ASN A 21 -9.31 7.65 -0.65
CA ASN A 21 -10.56 7.45 -1.39
C ASN A 21 -10.66 6.04 -1.97
N VAL A 22 -10.32 5.04 -1.17
CA VAL A 22 -10.31 3.63 -1.59
C VAL A 22 -11.50 2.86 -1.04
N VAL A 23 -12.31 3.48 -0.17
CA VAL A 23 -13.50 2.86 0.40
C VAL A 23 -14.49 2.57 -0.72
N GLY A 24 -14.91 1.31 -0.85
CA GLY A 24 -15.72 0.84 -1.96
C GLY A 24 -14.92 0.39 -3.19
N MET A 25 -13.60 0.59 -3.22
CA MET A 25 -12.73 -0.01 -4.24
C MET A 25 -12.48 -1.48 -3.94
N ASN A 26 -12.08 -2.18 -4.99
CA ASN A 26 -11.67 -3.56 -4.90
C ASN A 26 -10.28 -3.65 -4.23
N ALA A 27 -10.08 -4.62 -3.33
CA ALA A 27 -8.81 -4.78 -2.64
C ALA A 27 -7.64 -5.11 -3.58
N GLU A 28 -7.90 -5.78 -4.71
CA GLU A 28 -6.88 -6.04 -5.74
C GLU A 28 -6.44 -4.76 -6.45
N ALA A 29 -7.40 -3.91 -6.82
CA ALA A 29 -7.09 -2.63 -7.46
C ALA A 29 -6.29 -1.72 -6.52
N LEU A 30 -6.62 -1.74 -5.22
CA LEU A 30 -5.86 -1.03 -4.21
C LEU A 30 -4.44 -1.59 -4.04
N ASP A 31 -4.28 -2.92 -4.04
CA ASP A 31 -2.96 -3.56 -3.93
C ASP A 31 -2.01 -3.09 -5.03
N ASP A 32 -2.53 -3.02 -6.26
CA ASP A 32 -1.80 -2.57 -7.43
C ASP A 32 -1.41 -1.09 -7.30
N GLU A 33 -2.34 -0.22 -6.87
CA GLU A 33 -2.04 1.20 -6.61
C GLU A 33 -1.00 1.38 -5.49
N LEU A 34 -1.12 0.64 -4.38
CA LEU A 34 -0.15 0.70 -3.29
C LEU A 34 1.23 0.21 -3.75
N SER A 35 1.27 -0.86 -4.54
CA SER A 35 2.50 -1.38 -5.13
C SER A 35 3.13 -0.39 -6.10
N LEU A 36 2.32 0.31 -6.90
CA LEU A 36 2.75 1.38 -7.82
C LEU A 36 3.29 2.60 -7.06
N LEU A 37 2.70 2.93 -5.91
CA LEU A 37 3.21 3.96 -4.99
C LEU A 37 4.53 3.56 -4.33
N GLY A 38 4.90 2.28 -4.40
CA GLY A 38 6.13 1.71 -3.87
C GLY A 38 5.98 1.04 -2.52
N PHE A 39 4.75 0.94 -1.98
CA PHE A 39 4.51 0.23 -0.72
C PHE A 39 4.85 -1.25 -0.88
N LYS A 40 5.83 -1.70 -0.10
CA LYS A 40 6.32 -3.08 -0.18
C LYS A 40 5.54 -4.04 0.69
N LYS A 41 4.76 -3.51 1.63
CA LYS A 41 4.14 -4.28 2.69
C LYS A 41 2.71 -3.82 2.91
N VAL A 42 1.77 -4.63 2.46
CA VAL A 42 0.32 -4.41 2.64
C VAL A 42 -0.25 -5.56 3.45
N ILE A 43 -1.03 -5.24 4.47
CA ILE A 43 -1.70 -6.19 5.36
C ILE A 43 -3.20 -6.04 5.15
N TYR A 44 -3.84 -7.09 4.66
CA TYR A 44 -5.29 -7.13 4.49
C TYR A 44 -5.96 -7.74 5.71
N ASN A 45 -6.73 -6.92 6.44
CA ASN A 45 -7.56 -7.35 7.55
C ASN A 45 -9.01 -7.43 7.10
N SER A 46 -9.58 -8.62 7.18
CA SER A 46 -11.02 -8.80 6.99
C SER A 46 -11.78 -8.36 8.22
N ASP A 47 -12.65 -7.37 8.08
CA ASP A 47 -13.54 -6.92 9.15
C ASP A 47 -14.53 -8.03 9.56
N THR A 48 -14.82 -8.95 8.65
CA THR A 48 -15.69 -10.11 8.87
C THR A 48 -15.01 -11.30 9.56
N GLY A 49 -13.71 -11.22 9.86
CA GLY A 49 -12.93 -12.32 10.46
C GLY A 49 -12.68 -13.52 9.55
N LYS A 50 -13.08 -13.45 8.27
CA LYS A 50 -12.82 -14.48 7.27
C LYS A 50 -11.43 -14.30 6.66
N THR A 51 -10.77 -15.39 6.30
CA THR A 51 -9.47 -15.32 5.61
C THR A 51 -9.61 -14.71 4.21
N VAL A 52 -8.80 -13.69 3.90
CA VAL A 52 -8.68 -13.12 2.54
C VAL A 52 -8.04 -14.15 1.62
N LEU A 53 -8.85 -14.89 0.85
CA LEU A 53 -8.35 -15.86 -0.14
C LEU A 53 -8.07 -15.22 -1.51
N LEU A 54 -8.94 -14.30 -1.95
CA LEU A 54 -8.82 -13.60 -3.23
C LEU A 54 -9.21 -12.14 -3.05
N LEU A 55 -8.23 -11.23 -3.14
CA LEU A 55 -8.42 -9.77 -3.03
C LEU A 55 -9.52 -9.25 -3.96
N SER A 56 -9.65 -9.82 -5.16
CA SER A 56 -10.68 -9.45 -6.15
C SER A 56 -12.11 -9.68 -5.68
N ASN A 57 -12.34 -10.48 -4.63
CA ASN A 57 -13.67 -10.68 -4.05
C ASN A 57 -13.97 -9.78 -2.84
N TRP A 58 -13.01 -8.94 -2.43
CA TRP A 58 -13.13 -8.09 -1.26
C TRP A 58 -13.25 -6.62 -1.64
N THR A 59 -14.10 -5.94 -0.88
CA THR A 59 -14.30 -4.50 -0.97
C THR A 59 -13.54 -3.84 0.16
N VAL A 60 -12.71 -2.85 -0.15
CA VAL A 60 -11.98 -2.07 0.86
C VAL A 60 -12.98 -1.23 1.63
N THR A 61 -12.99 -1.38 2.95
CA THR A 61 -13.81 -0.58 3.87
C THR A 61 -13.03 0.59 4.43
N GLY A 62 -11.70 0.53 4.41
CA GLY A 62 -10.83 1.60 4.86
C GLY A 62 -9.36 1.19 4.84
N ILE A 63 -8.47 2.13 5.09
CA ILE A 63 -7.05 1.88 5.33
C ILE A 63 -6.64 2.65 6.58
N ASP A 64 -5.81 2.02 7.39
CA ASP A 64 -5.15 2.68 8.52
C ASP A 64 -4.19 3.76 8.00
N ASN A 65 -4.31 4.99 8.50
CA ASN A 65 -3.58 6.17 8.01
C ASN A 65 -3.91 6.57 6.55
N ALA A 66 -5.10 6.23 6.05
CA ALA A 66 -5.64 6.76 4.80
C ALA A 66 -5.44 8.28 4.66
N GLY A 67 -4.83 8.72 3.56
CA GLY A 67 -4.57 10.13 3.26
C GLY A 67 -3.32 10.70 3.94
N ALA A 68 -2.63 9.91 4.76
CA ALA A 68 -1.38 10.32 5.39
C ALA A 68 -0.17 9.89 4.58
N GLU A 69 0.88 10.68 4.67
CA GLU A 69 2.21 10.32 4.17
C GLU A 69 2.81 9.25 5.10
N GLN A 70 3.12 8.08 4.54
CA GLN A 70 3.73 6.97 5.27
C GLN A 70 4.95 6.44 4.52
N ALA A 71 5.95 5.98 5.27
CA ALA A 71 7.11 5.30 4.70
C ALA A 71 6.67 4.06 3.90
N VAL A 72 7.17 3.90 2.68
CA VAL A 72 6.79 2.77 1.80
C VAL A 72 7.26 1.41 2.32
N ASP A 73 8.26 1.41 3.20
CA ASP A 73 8.74 0.23 3.94
C ASP A 73 7.87 -0.12 5.16
N LYS A 74 6.94 0.77 5.57
CA LYS A 74 6.00 0.52 6.67
C LYS A 74 4.76 -0.20 6.15
N ALA A 75 4.26 -1.13 6.97
CA ALA A 75 3.07 -1.91 6.62
C ALA A 75 1.84 -1.01 6.53
N VAL A 76 1.15 -1.05 5.39
CA VAL A 76 -0.16 -0.43 5.18
C VAL A 76 -1.22 -1.45 5.58
N VAL A 77 -2.08 -1.11 6.53
CA VAL A 77 -3.16 -2.01 6.98
C VAL A 77 -4.45 -1.63 6.27
N VAL A 78 -4.91 -2.49 5.38
CA VAL A 78 -6.14 -2.32 4.62
C VAL A 78 -7.24 -3.14 5.27
N HIS A 79 -8.35 -2.48 5.59
CA HIS A 79 -9.56 -3.12 6.08
C HIS A 79 -10.45 -3.48 4.88
N VAL A 80 -10.90 -4.73 4.84
CA VAL A 80 -11.73 -5.24 3.75
C VAL A 80 -12.96 -5.97 4.29
N THR A 81 -14.04 -5.94 3.51
CA THR A 81 -15.28 -6.68 3.76
C THR A 81 -15.72 -7.46 2.53
N LYS A 82 -16.58 -8.45 2.74
CA LYS A 82 -17.16 -9.31 1.71
C LYS A 82 -18.66 -9.41 1.89
#